data_AF-A0A3D1YWN5-F1
#
_entry.id   AF-A0A3D1YWN5-F1
#
_cell.length_a   1.000
_cell.length_b   1.000
_cell.length_c   1.000
_cell.angle_alpha   90.00
_cell.angle_beta   90.00
_cell.angle_gamma   90.00
#
_symmetry.space_group_name_H-M   'P 1'
#
loop_
_entity.id
_entity.type
_entity.pdbx_description
1 polymer ?
#
loop_
_entity_poly.entity_id
_entity_poly.type
_entity_poly.pdbx_seq_one_letter_code
_entity_poly.pdbx_strand_id
1 'polypeptide(L)'
;MIRDNENRSQIVISDDRHGLPFSKGLIATSLTATGLSPSRSHKIARIIEQHLIESGRFSIGVEELRQVVYEQLLSHEGKGYADTYKRWQTLLHIDRPMIILIGGTTGVGKSTIATTLAHRLGITHIVATDALREVMRIVLSEELIPALHESTFLAYKAINRPIEGDPLVAGFREQTKVVAVGVRAVVDRAIKEGLNMVIEGVHVVPGFIRSQLSEKAIIIPLIITVDNEELHRSHFYVRDVQTEGSRPYERYRDNFESIRRIGDYIVDLAHEYDIPILTSHSLDKTIIAAQEVVLNRVLGPVEEAVKGSLDEEPED
;
A
#
# COMPACT_ATOMS: atom_id res chain seq x y z
N MET A 1 -45.96 7.95 35.92
CA MET A 1 -45.51 8.45 34.61
C MET A 1 -44.28 9.32 34.84
N ILE A 2 -43.09 8.73 34.82
CA ILE A 2 -41.81 9.43 34.73
C ILE A 2 -40.95 8.53 33.84
N ARG A 3 -40.95 8.81 32.54
CA ARG A 3 -39.98 8.29 31.58
C ARG A 3 -39.34 9.53 30.98
N ASP A 4 -38.31 10.02 31.65
CA ASP A 4 -37.44 11.04 31.10
C ASP A 4 -35.99 10.64 31.35
N ASN A 5 -35.20 10.84 30.31
CA ASN A 5 -33.78 11.20 30.36
C ASN A 5 -32.67 10.11 30.26
N GLU A 6 -32.75 9.21 29.26
CA GLU A 6 -31.59 8.41 28.82
C GLU A 6 -31.25 8.52 27.32
N ASN A 7 -31.72 9.56 26.61
CA ASN A 7 -31.32 9.78 25.21
C ASN A 7 -30.23 10.86 25.13
N ARG A 8 -28.99 10.49 25.46
CA ARG A 8 -27.82 11.35 25.23
C ARG A 8 -27.61 11.52 23.71
N SER A 9 -28.02 12.67 23.18
CA SER A 9 -27.28 13.50 22.21
C SER A 9 -26.49 12.79 21.10
N GLN A 10 -27.01 11.69 20.53
CA GLN A 10 -26.28 10.92 19.52
C GLN A 10 -26.42 11.62 18.16
N ILE A 11 -25.28 12.03 17.57
CA ILE A 11 -25.26 12.60 16.23
C ILE A 11 -25.56 11.48 15.22
N VAL A 12 -26.50 11.72 14.31
CA VAL A 12 -26.88 10.80 13.24
C VAL A 12 -26.46 11.38 11.89
N ILE A 13 -25.73 10.59 11.11
CA ILE A 13 -25.43 10.88 9.71
C ILE A 13 -26.64 10.41 8.90
N SER A 14 -27.38 11.35 8.33
CA SER A 14 -28.54 11.07 7.50
C SER A 14 -28.14 10.96 6.02
N ASP A 15 -28.54 9.87 5.39
CA ASP A 15 -28.62 9.75 3.94
C ASP A 15 -30.10 9.66 3.55
N ASP A 16 -30.44 9.93 2.28
CA ASP A 16 -31.80 10.09 1.72
C ASP A 16 -32.76 8.91 1.99
N ARG A 17 -32.30 7.80 2.62
CA ARG A 17 -33.11 6.63 2.98
C ARG A 17 -32.87 6.03 4.37
N HIS A 18 -31.72 6.26 5.03
CA HIS A 18 -31.39 5.67 6.36
C HIS A 18 -30.40 6.55 7.15
N GLY A 19 -30.45 6.52 8.48
CA GLY A 19 -29.52 7.22 9.37
C GLY A 19 -28.53 6.27 10.06
N LEU A 20 -27.24 6.60 10.03
CA LEU A 20 -26.18 5.88 10.73
C LEU A 20 -25.62 6.72 11.88
N PRO A 21 -25.21 6.12 13.01
CA PRO A 21 -24.61 6.88 14.09
C PRO A 21 -23.25 7.43 13.65
N PHE A 22 -22.98 8.68 13.99
CA PHE A 22 -21.67 9.29 13.80
C PHE A 22 -20.61 8.50 14.58
N SER A 23 -19.51 8.16 13.91
CA SER A 23 -18.38 7.45 14.52
C SER A 23 -17.10 8.24 14.37
N LYS A 24 -16.60 8.76 15.49
CA LYS A 24 -15.25 9.36 15.57
C LYS A 24 -14.16 8.42 15.07
N GLY A 25 -14.32 7.10 15.28
CA GLY A 25 -13.39 6.09 14.80
C GLY A 25 -13.34 6.05 13.28
N LEU A 26 -14.50 6.03 12.62
CA LEU A 26 -14.57 6.02 11.15
C LEU A 26 -14.03 7.32 10.54
N ILE A 27 -14.34 8.47 11.16
CA ILE A 27 -13.74 9.76 10.74
C ILE A 27 -12.23 9.72 10.91
N ALA A 28 -11.71 9.30 12.06
CA ALA A 28 -10.27 9.19 12.27
C ALA A 28 -9.60 8.26 11.25
N THR A 29 -10.19 7.10 10.95
CA THR A 29 -9.68 6.19 9.90
C THR A 29 -9.66 6.87 8.54
N SER A 30 -10.74 7.55 8.15
CA SER A 30 -10.80 8.32 6.90
C SER A 30 -9.73 9.42 6.84
N LEU A 31 -9.46 10.08 7.97
CA LEU A 31 -8.42 11.09 8.08
C LEU A 31 -7.00 10.50 7.99
N THR A 32 -6.75 9.29 8.48
CA THR A 32 -5.44 8.64 8.27
C THR A 32 -5.14 8.38 6.80
N ALA A 33 -6.18 8.27 5.95
CA ALA A 33 -6.01 8.14 4.51
C ALA A 33 -5.42 9.39 3.86
N THR A 34 -5.47 10.55 4.53
CA THR A 34 -4.88 11.82 4.05
C THR A 34 -3.41 11.97 4.40
N GLY A 35 -2.81 10.96 5.06
CA GLY A 35 -1.42 10.99 5.53
C GLY A 35 -1.26 11.50 6.97
N LEU A 36 -2.34 11.94 7.63
CA LEU A 36 -2.29 12.31 9.05
C LEU A 36 -1.90 11.11 9.94
N SER A 37 -1.14 11.38 10.99
CA SER A 37 -0.83 10.37 12.00
C SER A 37 -2.11 9.91 12.72
N PRO A 38 -2.13 8.70 13.30
CA PRO A 38 -3.30 8.22 14.06
C PRO A 38 -3.69 9.17 15.21
N SER A 39 -2.71 9.72 15.92
CA SER A 39 -2.94 10.65 17.03
C SER A 39 -3.59 11.96 16.57
N ARG A 40 -3.08 12.56 15.48
CA ARG A 40 -3.66 13.78 14.88
C ARG A 40 -5.05 13.50 14.32
N SER A 41 -5.23 12.38 13.63
CA SER A 41 -6.53 11.97 13.07
C SER A 41 -7.61 11.84 14.15
N HIS A 42 -7.28 11.20 15.28
CA HIS A 42 -8.21 11.13 16.42
C HIS A 42 -8.48 12.48 17.06
N LYS A 43 -7.47 13.37 17.14
CA LYS A 43 -7.65 14.74 17.65
C LYS A 43 -8.65 15.51 16.79
N ILE A 44 -8.47 15.51 15.47
CA ILE A 44 -9.39 16.19 14.54
C ILE A 44 -10.79 15.58 14.58
N ALA A 45 -10.91 14.25 14.62
CA ALA A 45 -12.22 13.58 14.75
C ALA A 45 -12.99 14.00 16.02
N ARG A 46 -12.28 14.24 17.14
CA ARG A 46 -12.89 14.79 18.38
C ARG A 46 -13.32 16.24 18.21
N ILE A 47 -12.52 17.07 17.54
CA ILE A 47 -12.85 18.47 17.27
C ILE A 47 -14.12 18.55 16.40
N ILE A 48 -14.21 17.73 15.35
CA ILE A 48 -15.41 17.65 14.49
C ILE A 48 -16.65 17.29 15.30
N GLU A 49 -16.57 16.28 16.17
CA GLU A 49 -17.71 15.91 17.01
C GLU A 49 -18.12 17.05 17.93
N GLN A 50 -17.16 17.65 18.63
CA GLN A 50 -17.42 18.74 19.56
C GLN A 50 -18.08 19.93 18.85
N HIS A 51 -17.59 20.27 17.65
CA HIS A 51 -18.18 21.31 16.81
C HIS A 51 -19.64 21.02 16.43
N LEU A 52 -19.98 19.75 16.11
CA LEU A 52 -21.36 19.35 15.82
C LEU A 52 -22.26 19.42 17.06
N ILE A 53 -21.75 19.03 18.23
CA ILE A 53 -22.49 19.12 19.50
C ILE A 53 -22.74 20.59 19.88
N GLU A 54 -21.71 21.43 19.83
CA GLU A 54 -21.79 22.85 20.21
C GLU A 54 -22.68 23.66 19.26
N SER A 55 -22.72 23.29 17.98
CA SER A 55 -23.63 23.88 16.99
C SER A 55 -25.06 23.32 17.06
N GLY A 56 -25.36 22.39 17.97
CA GLY A 56 -26.66 21.75 18.11
C GLY A 56 -27.07 20.87 16.93
N ARG A 57 -26.11 20.48 16.07
CA ARG A 57 -26.34 19.66 14.88
C ARG A 57 -26.26 18.17 15.23
N PHE A 58 -27.40 17.60 15.62
CA PHE A 58 -27.53 16.15 15.92
C PHE A 58 -27.96 15.30 14.73
N SER A 59 -28.21 15.92 13.57
CA SER A 59 -28.40 15.24 12.29
C SER A 59 -27.64 16.01 11.21
N ILE A 60 -26.85 15.30 10.39
CA ILE A 60 -26.03 15.91 9.34
C ILE A 60 -26.00 15.02 8.09
N GLY A 61 -26.14 15.63 6.92
CA GLY A 61 -26.01 14.92 5.65
C GLY A 61 -24.56 14.49 5.37
N VAL A 62 -24.35 13.46 4.54
CA VAL A 62 -23.00 12.98 4.20
C VAL A 62 -22.15 14.07 3.54
N GLU A 63 -22.69 14.82 2.58
CA GLU A 63 -21.97 15.91 1.91
C GLU A 63 -21.67 17.08 2.84
N GLU A 64 -22.61 17.41 3.72
CA GLU A 64 -22.41 18.46 4.72
C GLU A 64 -21.33 18.05 5.72
N LEU A 65 -21.31 16.78 6.15
CA LEU A 65 -20.26 16.25 7.01
C LEU A 65 -18.89 16.29 6.32
N ARG A 66 -18.81 15.94 5.03
CA ARG A 66 -17.56 16.05 4.24
C ARG A 66 -17.04 17.49 4.23
N GLN A 67 -17.94 18.47 4.06
CA GLN A 67 -17.58 19.89 4.08
C GLN A 67 -17.06 20.32 5.46
N VAL A 68 -17.73 19.93 6.55
CA VAL A 68 -17.26 20.19 7.92
C VAL A 68 -15.87 19.57 8.14
N VAL A 69 -15.65 18.32 7.73
CA VAL A 69 -14.34 17.65 7.86
C VAL A 69 -13.26 18.43 7.11
N TYR A 70 -13.54 18.87 5.89
CA TYR A 70 -12.61 19.66 5.08
C TYR A 70 -12.26 20.99 5.75
N GLU A 71 -13.24 21.72 6.29
CA GLU A 71 -13.01 23.00 6.98
C GLU A 71 -12.21 22.85 8.27
N GLN A 72 -12.47 21.78 9.03
CA GLN A 72 -11.70 21.48 10.25
C GLN A 72 -10.25 21.09 9.90
N LEU A 73 -10.03 20.34 8.82
CA LEU A 73 -8.68 20.05 8.32
C LEU A 73 -7.96 21.31 7.87
N LEU A 74 -8.63 22.17 7.10
CA LEU A 74 -8.04 23.41 6.60
C LEU A 74 -7.61 24.33 7.75
N SER A 75 -8.44 24.44 8.79
CA SER A 75 -8.19 25.30 9.95
C SER A 75 -7.10 24.77 10.88
N HIS A 76 -6.98 23.45 11.06
CA HIS A 76 -6.11 22.87 12.10
C HIS A 76 -4.84 22.21 11.56
N GLU A 77 -4.87 21.68 10.34
CA GLU A 77 -3.77 20.89 9.76
C GLU A 77 -3.21 21.55 8.48
N GLY A 78 -3.97 22.46 7.87
CA GLY A 78 -3.57 23.24 6.71
C GLY A 78 -4.13 22.73 5.39
N LYS A 79 -3.96 23.54 4.35
CA LYS A 79 -4.56 23.33 3.03
C LYS A 79 -4.14 22.00 2.38
N GLY A 80 -2.88 21.58 2.54
CA GLY A 80 -2.39 20.33 1.94
C GLY A 80 -3.18 19.09 2.36
N TYR A 81 -3.49 18.96 3.66
CA TYR A 81 -4.28 17.83 4.16
C TYR A 81 -5.76 17.92 3.77
N ALA A 82 -6.32 19.13 3.72
CA ALA A 82 -7.69 19.37 3.30
C ALA A 82 -7.89 19.04 1.81
N ASP A 83 -6.97 19.47 0.94
CA ASP A 83 -7.00 19.15 -0.49
C ASP A 83 -6.79 17.65 -0.73
N THR A 84 -5.87 17.02 0.02
CA THR A 84 -5.67 15.56 -0.01
C THR A 84 -6.93 14.82 0.41
N TYR A 85 -7.64 15.27 1.44
CA TYR A 85 -8.94 14.71 1.85
C TYR A 85 -9.96 14.80 0.72
N LYS A 86 -10.07 15.94 0.05
CA LYS A 86 -11.00 16.12 -1.07
C LYS A 86 -10.68 15.17 -2.22
N ARG A 87 -9.41 15.06 -2.61
CA ARG A 87 -8.93 14.09 -3.62
C ARG A 87 -9.25 12.66 -3.20
N TRP A 88 -9.02 12.32 -1.94
CA TRP A 88 -9.34 11.00 -1.38
C TRP A 88 -10.83 10.66 -1.49
N GLN A 89 -11.72 11.62 -1.19
CA GLN A 89 -13.16 11.42 -1.38
C GLN A 89 -13.52 11.16 -2.85
N THR A 90 -12.87 11.82 -3.81
CA THR A 90 -13.09 11.55 -5.24
C THR A 90 -12.72 10.12 -5.62
N LEU A 91 -11.61 9.60 -5.06
CA LEU A 91 -11.14 8.24 -5.32
C LEU A 91 -12.14 7.15 -4.88
N LEU A 92 -12.91 7.40 -3.82
CA LEU A 92 -13.94 6.46 -3.34
C LEU A 92 -15.14 6.28 -4.28
N HIS A 93 -15.34 7.17 -5.27
CA HIS A 93 -16.46 7.11 -6.21
C HIS A 93 -16.06 6.60 -7.59
N ILE A 94 -14.91 5.94 -7.70
CA ILE A 94 -14.41 5.44 -8.98
C ILE A 94 -15.01 4.07 -9.28
N ASP A 95 -15.70 3.97 -10.41
CA ASP A 95 -16.41 2.76 -10.86
C ASP A 95 -15.50 1.66 -11.43
N ARG A 96 -14.18 1.77 -11.26
CA ARG A 96 -13.20 0.81 -11.77
C ARG A 96 -12.39 0.21 -10.63
N PRO A 97 -12.16 -1.12 -10.62
CA PRO A 97 -11.36 -1.76 -9.59
C PRO A 97 -9.92 -1.23 -9.61
N MET A 98 -9.37 -1.03 -8.42
CA MET A 98 -8.01 -0.58 -8.19
C MET A 98 -7.12 -1.75 -7.80
N ILE A 99 -6.07 -1.98 -8.59
CA ILE A 99 -5.10 -3.06 -8.39
C ILE A 99 -3.74 -2.42 -8.10
N ILE A 100 -3.28 -2.53 -6.86
CA ILE A 100 -1.98 -2.01 -6.43
C ILE A 100 -0.97 -3.16 -6.43
N LEU A 101 0.14 -2.98 -7.14
CA LEU A 101 1.20 -3.98 -7.25
C LEU A 101 2.45 -3.47 -6.54
N ILE A 102 2.86 -4.10 -5.45
CA ILE A 102 4.00 -3.68 -4.61
C ILE A 102 5.16 -4.66 -4.75
N GLY A 103 6.19 -4.27 -5.48
CA GLY A 103 7.42 -5.02 -5.72
C GLY A 103 8.60 -4.62 -4.85
N GLY A 104 9.66 -5.42 -4.93
CA GLY A 104 10.93 -5.19 -4.23
C GLY A 104 11.47 -6.45 -3.55
N THR A 105 12.75 -6.43 -3.20
CA THR A 105 13.46 -7.60 -2.66
C THR A 105 13.03 -7.96 -1.23
N THR A 106 13.44 -9.12 -0.71
CA THR A 106 13.10 -9.54 0.66
C THR A 106 13.70 -8.58 1.70
N GLY A 107 12.97 -8.31 2.79
CA GLY A 107 13.47 -7.46 3.89
C GLY A 107 13.29 -5.94 3.71
N VAL A 108 12.72 -5.45 2.61
CA VAL A 108 12.52 -4.00 2.39
C VAL A 108 11.22 -3.43 3.01
N GLY A 109 10.47 -4.22 3.79
CA GLY A 109 9.25 -3.75 4.46
C GLY A 109 7.95 -3.81 3.64
N LYS A 110 7.95 -4.46 2.45
CA LYS A 110 6.79 -4.55 1.55
C LYS A 110 5.49 -4.99 2.23
N SER A 111 5.50 -6.10 2.97
CA SER A 111 4.27 -6.64 3.57
C SER A 111 3.65 -5.67 4.58
N THR A 112 4.48 -4.98 5.38
CA THR A 112 4.04 -3.95 6.33
C THR A 112 3.47 -2.74 5.60
N ILE A 113 4.14 -2.29 4.52
CA ILE A 113 3.68 -1.16 3.71
C ILE A 113 2.36 -1.50 3.01
N ALA A 114 2.28 -2.67 2.38
CA ALA A 114 1.09 -3.18 1.70
C ALA A 114 -0.10 -3.28 2.65
N THR A 115 0.10 -3.84 3.85
CA THR A 115 -0.96 -4.00 4.84
C THR A 115 -1.46 -2.66 5.36
N THR A 116 -0.54 -1.75 5.71
CA THR A 116 -0.90 -0.42 6.22
C THR A 116 -1.59 0.41 5.13
N LEU A 117 -1.06 0.37 3.90
CA LEU A 117 -1.67 1.05 2.76
C LEU A 117 -3.07 0.50 2.51
N ALA A 118 -3.23 -0.80 2.33
CA ALA A 118 -4.52 -1.45 2.11
C ALA A 118 -5.54 -1.06 3.19
N HIS A 119 -5.15 -1.10 4.47
CA HIS A 119 -6.02 -0.68 5.57
C HIS A 119 -6.46 0.80 5.44
N ARG A 120 -5.54 1.72 5.12
CA ARG A 120 -5.88 3.14 4.91
C ARG A 120 -6.75 3.37 3.68
N LEU A 121 -6.58 2.57 2.63
CA LEU A 121 -7.38 2.65 1.41
C LEU A 121 -8.73 1.90 1.51
N GLY A 122 -9.00 1.20 2.62
CA GLY A 122 -10.19 0.35 2.77
C GLY A 122 -10.15 -0.91 1.89
N ILE A 123 -8.98 -1.32 1.41
CA ILE A 123 -8.79 -2.51 0.59
C ILE A 123 -8.63 -3.72 1.51
N THR A 124 -9.53 -4.68 1.39
CA THR A 124 -9.53 -5.89 2.22
C THR A 124 -8.80 -7.08 1.59
N HIS A 125 -8.56 -7.04 0.28
CA HIS A 125 -7.96 -8.14 -0.46
C HIS A 125 -6.45 -7.88 -0.65
N ILE A 126 -5.62 -8.66 0.06
CA ILE A 126 -4.16 -8.59 -0.04
C ILE A 126 -3.62 -9.98 -0.40
N VAL A 127 -2.79 -10.08 -1.44
CA VAL A 127 -2.19 -11.35 -1.89
C VAL A 127 -0.67 -11.23 -1.95
N ALA A 128 0.03 -12.13 -1.27
CA ALA A 128 1.47 -12.24 -1.36
C ALA A 128 1.88 -13.19 -2.50
N THR A 129 2.82 -12.78 -3.35
CA THR A 129 3.33 -13.64 -4.44
C THR A 129 4.05 -14.89 -3.95
N ASP A 130 4.58 -14.86 -2.72
CA ASP A 130 5.20 -16.02 -2.05
C ASP A 130 4.17 -17.14 -1.83
N ALA A 131 2.92 -16.79 -1.48
CA ALA A 131 1.83 -17.75 -1.32
C ALA A 131 1.43 -18.39 -2.66
N LEU A 132 1.43 -17.61 -3.74
CA LEU A 132 1.20 -18.15 -5.09
C LEU A 132 2.33 -19.09 -5.51
N ARG A 133 3.59 -18.73 -5.23
CA ARG A 133 4.74 -19.62 -5.46
C ARG A 133 4.57 -20.94 -4.70
N GLU A 134 4.15 -20.90 -3.44
CA GLU A 134 3.96 -22.10 -2.61
C GLU A 134 2.94 -23.07 -3.21
N VAL A 135 1.78 -22.55 -3.63
CA VAL A 135 0.77 -23.37 -4.31
C VAL A 135 1.32 -23.97 -5.61
N MET A 136 2.02 -23.16 -6.41
CA MET A 136 2.59 -23.64 -7.68
C MET A 136 3.68 -24.70 -7.48
N ARG A 137 4.51 -24.57 -6.45
CA ARG A 137 5.58 -25.53 -6.08
C ARG A 137 5.01 -26.91 -5.72
N ILE A 138 3.81 -26.97 -5.17
CA ILE A 138 3.13 -28.24 -4.86
C ILE A 138 2.56 -28.89 -6.13
N VAL A 139 2.01 -28.08 -7.03
CA VAL A 139 1.37 -28.57 -8.27
C VAL A 139 2.40 -28.95 -9.33
N LEU A 140 3.54 -28.27 -9.38
CA LEU A 140 4.58 -28.45 -10.40
C LEU A 140 5.81 -29.10 -9.76
N SER A 141 6.18 -30.28 -10.25
CA SER A 141 7.31 -31.03 -9.70
C SER A 141 8.63 -30.27 -9.83
N GLU A 142 9.58 -30.57 -8.94
CA GLU A 142 10.93 -29.99 -8.96
C GLU A 142 11.65 -30.32 -10.27
N GLU A 143 11.44 -31.51 -10.83
CA GLU A 143 12.00 -31.88 -12.14
C GLU A 143 11.48 -31.01 -13.29
N LEU A 144 10.22 -30.56 -13.21
CA LEU A 144 9.60 -29.76 -14.28
C LEU A 144 10.01 -28.29 -14.18
N ILE A 145 9.98 -27.71 -12.97
CA ILE A 145 10.36 -26.32 -12.74
C ILE A 145 11.21 -26.21 -11.46
N PRO A 146 12.51 -26.55 -11.53
CA PRO A 146 13.41 -26.53 -10.36
C PRO A 146 13.43 -25.16 -9.65
N ALA A 147 13.37 -24.08 -10.42
CA ALA A 147 13.42 -22.71 -9.91
C ALA A 147 12.29 -22.38 -8.91
N LEU A 148 11.13 -23.05 -8.93
CA LEU A 148 10.06 -22.83 -7.94
C LEU A 148 10.38 -23.41 -6.56
N HIS A 149 11.26 -24.40 -6.51
CA HIS A 149 11.57 -25.16 -5.30
C HIS A 149 12.66 -24.52 -4.44
N GLU A 150 13.35 -23.53 -5.01
CA GLU A 150 14.37 -22.75 -4.34
C GLU A 150 13.89 -21.38 -3.84
N SER A 151 14.60 -20.84 -2.86
CA SER A 151 14.44 -19.42 -2.51
C SER A 151 14.82 -18.54 -3.69
N THR A 152 14.16 -17.38 -3.82
CA THR A 152 14.35 -16.47 -4.97
C THR A 152 15.82 -16.10 -5.22
N PHE A 153 16.61 -15.90 -4.16
CA PHE A 153 18.05 -15.59 -4.22
C PHE A 153 18.95 -16.82 -4.46
N LEU A 154 18.38 -18.04 -4.51
CA LEU A 154 19.05 -19.30 -4.80
C LEU A 154 18.56 -19.97 -6.09
N ALA A 155 17.53 -19.42 -6.73
CA ALA A 155 16.89 -20.02 -7.92
C ALA A 155 17.89 -20.32 -9.06
N TYR A 156 19.00 -19.58 -9.14
CA TYR A 156 20.07 -19.81 -10.10
C TYR A 156 20.79 -21.16 -9.94
N LYS A 157 20.83 -21.72 -8.72
CA LYS A 157 21.46 -23.02 -8.45
C LYS A 157 20.70 -24.18 -9.10
N ALA A 158 19.40 -23.97 -9.34
CA ALA A 158 18.53 -24.95 -9.95
C ALA A 158 18.64 -24.97 -11.48
N ILE A 159 19.44 -24.07 -12.07
CA ILE A 159 19.63 -24.01 -13.52
C ILE A 159 20.66 -25.05 -13.94
N ASN A 160 20.20 -26.06 -14.68
CA ASN A 160 21.00 -27.18 -15.18
C ASN A 160 21.34 -27.07 -16.68
N ARG A 161 21.26 -25.86 -17.24
CA ARG A 161 21.57 -25.56 -18.65
C ARG A 161 22.55 -24.39 -18.77
N PRO A 162 23.31 -24.28 -19.87
CA PRO A 162 24.11 -23.09 -20.14
C PRO A 162 23.22 -21.83 -20.15
N ILE A 163 23.72 -20.75 -19.57
CA ILE A 163 23.01 -19.48 -19.45
C ILE A 163 23.91 -18.39 -19.98
N GLU A 164 23.35 -17.49 -20.78
CA GLU A 164 24.00 -16.24 -21.15
C GLU A 164 23.69 -15.17 -20.09
N GLY A 165 24.70 -14.40 -19.70
CA GLY A 165 24.58 -13.32 -18.71
C GLY A 165 24.69 -13.79 -17.26
N ASP A 166 24.14 -12.99 -16.35
CA ASP A 166 24.22 -13.22 -14.90
C ASP A 166 23.31 -14.37 -14.45
N PRO A 167 23.86 -15.50 -13.93
CA PRO A 167 23.08 -16.65 -13.48
C PRO A 167 22.05 -16.28 -12.40
N LEU A 168 22.40 -15.38 -11.47
CA LEU A 168 21.53 -14.97 -10.38
C LEU A 168 20.24 -14.34 -10.93
N VAL A 169 20.40 -13.35 -11.79
CA VAL A 169 19.29 -12.66 -12.45
C VAL A 169 18.52 -13.61 -13.36
N ALA A 170 19.20 -14.49 -14.11
CA ALA A 170 18.53 -15.46 -14.96
C ALA A 170 17.60 -16.42 -14.18
N GLY A 171 18.08 -16.97 -13.06
CA GLY A 171 17.29 -17.84 -12.19
C GLY A 171 16.11 -17.12 -11.55
N PHE A 172 16.35 -15.90 -11.07
CA PHE A 172 15.29 -15.04 -10.56
C PHE A 172 14.22 -14.75 -11.63
N ARG A 173 14.63 -14.42 -12.86
CA ARG A 173 13.71 -14.17 -13.98
C ARG A 173 12.90 -15.40 -14.32
N GLU A 174 13.51 -16.58 -14.34
CA GLU A 174 12.81 -17.84 -14.61
C GLU A 174 11.74 -18.13 -13.56
N GLN A 175 12.08 -18.04 -12.27
CA GLN A 175 11.11 -18.17 -11.19
C GLN A 175 9.98 -17.12 -11.33
N THR A 176 10.34 -15.87 -11.59
CA THR A 176 9.38 -14.76 -11.74
C THR A 176 8.42 -14.96 -12.91
N LYS A 177 8.90 -15.44 -14.07
CA LYS A 177 8.04 -15.71 -15.24
C LYS A 177 6.92 -16.70 -14.89
N VAL A 178 7.26 -17.73 -14.13
CA VAL A 178 6.32 -18.78 -13.73
C VAL A 178 5.31 -18.22 -12.73
N VAL A 179 5.77 -17.59 -11.65
CA VAL A 179 4.87 -17.01 -10.62
C VAL A 179 3.98 -15.90 -11.19
N ALA A 180 4.49 -15.11 -12.14
CA ALA A 180 3.72 -14.06 -12.80
C ALA A 180 2.46 -14.58 -13.52
N VAL A 181 2.42 -15.86 -13.94
CA VAL A 181 1.20 -16.49 -14.48
C VAL A 181 0.09 -16.50 -13.43
N GLY A 182 0.41 -16.93 -12.21
CA GLY A 182 -0.53 -16.93 -11.09
C GLY A 182 -0.96 -15.52 -10.70
N VAL A 183 -0.01 -14.58 -10.65
CA VAL A 183 -0.31 -13.17 -10.35
C VAL A 183 -1.29 -12.58 -11.36
N ARG A 184 -1.06 -12.78 -12.67
CA ARG A 184 -1.98 -12.31 -13.72
C ARG A 184 -3.37 -12.91 -13.57
N ALA A 185 -3.47 -14.21 -13.27
CA ALA A 185 -4.76 -14.86 -13.07
C ALA A 185 -5.55 -14.27 -11.89
N VAL A 186 -4.87 -13.97 -10.78
CA VAL A 186 -5.47 -13.31 -9.61
C VAL A 186 -5.91 -11.89 -9.94
N VAL A 187 -5.08 -11.11 -10.64
CA VAL A 187 -5.42 -9.75 -11.11
C VAL A 187 -6.65 -9.79 -12.02
N ASP A 188 -6.62 -10.62 -13.06
CA ASP A 188 -7.73 -10.71 -14.03
C ASP A 188 -9.04 -11.13 -13.35
N ARG A 189 -8.97 -12.00 -12.35
CA ARG A 189 -10.14 -12.38 -11.55
C ARG A 189 -10.66 -11.22 -10.71
N ALA A 190 -9.78 -10.52 -9.99
CA ALA A 190 -10.17 -9.35 -9.20
C ALA A 190 -10.84 -8.28 -10.07
N ILE A 191 -10.32 -8.05 -11.29
CA ILE A 191 -10.91 -7.10 -12.24
C ILE A 191 -12.31 -7.55 -12.69
N LYS A 192 -12.50 -8.84 -13.00
CA LYS A 192 -13.82 -9.39 -13.38
C LYS A 192 -14.85 -9.28 -12.26
N GLU A 193 -14.41 -9.45 -11.02
CA GLU A 193 -15.26 -9.40 -9.83
C GLU A 193 -15.44 -7.96 -9.28
N GLY A 194 -14.78 -6.96 -9.87
CA GLY A 194 -14.86 -5.56 -9.43
C GLY A 194 -14.16 -5.30 -8.09
N LEU A 195 -13.18 -6.12 -7.72
CA LEU A 195 -12.51 -6.07 -6.43
C LEU A 195 -11.28 -5.17 -6.46
N ASN A 196 -11.18 -4.28 -5.47
CA ASN A 196 -9.93 -3.59 -5.15
C ASN A 196 -8.97 -4.55 -4.47
N MET A 197 -7.69 -4.56 -4.86
CA MET A 197 -6.71 -5.53 -4.37
C MET A 197 -5.30 -4.95 -4.29
N VAL A 198 -4.55 -5.39 -3.28
CA VAL A 198 -3.10 -5.19 -3.19
C VAL A 198 -2.39 -6.54 -3.42
N ILE A 199 -1.43 -6.59 -4.33
CA ILE A 199 -0.55 -7.74 -4.53
C ILE A 199 0.87 -7.33 -4.18
N GLU A 200 1.52 -8.07 -3.28
CA GLU A 200 2.87 -7.75 -2.83
C GLU A 200 3.86 -8.92 -3.01
N GLY A 201 5.11 -8.60 -3.28
CA GLY A 201 6.21 -9.53 -3.11
C GLY A 201 7.31 -9.40 -4.14
N VAL A 202 8.33 -10.25 -4.03
CA VAL A 202 9.53 -10.16 -4.88
C VAL A 202 9.25 -10.47 -6.36
N HIS A 203 8.20 -11.23 -6.66
CA HIS A 203 7.80 -11.56 -8.04
C HIS A 203 6.93 -10.47 -8.70
N VAL A 204 6.60 -9.39 -7.98
CA VAL A 204 6.03 -8.18 -8.58
C VAL A 204 7.17 -7.39 -9.22
N VAL A 205 7.52 -7.78 -10.43
CA VAL A 205 8.65 -7.21 -11.19
C VAL A 205 8.12 -6.45 -12.40
N PRO A 206 8.59 -5.20 -12.65
CA PRO A 206 8.17 -4.42 -13.81
C PRO A 206 8.39 -5.19 -15.12
N GLY A 207 7.42 -5.12 -16.03
CA GLY A 207 7.44 -5.83 -17.31
C GLY A 207 6.93 -7.28 -17.30
N PHE A 208 6.83 -7.97 -16.15
CA PHE A 208 6.41 -9.38 -16.08
C PHE A 208 4.90 -9.58 -15.87
N ILE A 209 4.23 -8.60 -15.27
CA ILE A 209 2.79 -8.64 -14.99
C ILE A 209 2.07 -7.76 -16.02
N ARG A 210 1.38 -8.40 -16.96
CA ARG A 210 0.52 -7.74 -17.95
C ARG A 210 -0.85 -8.41 -17.94
N SER A 211 -1.84 -7.74 -17.35
CA SER A 211 -3.23 -8.19 -17.36
C SER A 211 -3.85 -7.96 -18.74
N GLN A 212 -4.67 -8.91 -19.21
CA GLN A 212 -5.44 -8.73 -20.45
C GLN A 212 -6.63 -7.77 -20.27
N LEU A 213 -6.99 -7.48 -19.02
CA LEU A 213 -8.12 -6.64 -18.64
C LEU A 213 -7.67 -5.30 -18.05
N SER A 214 -6.42 -4.90 -18.27
CA SER A 214 -5.83 -3.70 -17.69
C SER A 214 -6.62 -2.42 -18.00
N GLU A 215 -7.29 -2.36 -19.15
CA GLU A 215 -8.13 -1.22 -19.55
C GLU A 215 -9.38 -1.06 -18.68
N LYS A 216 -9.82 -2.11 -18.00
CA LYS A 216 -11.02 -2.12 -17.14
C LYS A 216 -10.71 -1.77 -15.69
N ALA A 217 -9.44 -1.63 -15.33
CA ALA A 217 -9.00 -1.42 -13.94
C ALA A 217 -7.94 -0.31 -13.85
N ILE A 218 -7.74 0.23 -12.67
CA ILE A 218 -6.63 1.14 -12.40
C ILE A 218 -5.49 0.30 -11.82
N ILE A 219 -4.44 0.08 -12.60
CA ILE A 219 -3.25 -0.67 -12.16
C ILE A 219 -2.17 0.32 -11.71
N ILE A 220 -1.72 0.16 -10.47
CA ILE A 220 -0.78 1.05 -9.79
C ILE A 220 0.43 0.23 -9.31
N PRO A 221 1.47 0.10 -10.15
CA PRO A 221 2.73 -0.52 -9.75
C PRO A 221 3.59 0.43 -8.90
N LEU A 222 4.25 -0.15 -7.89
CA LEU A 222 5.12 0.52 -6.92
C LEU A 222 6.29 -0.40 -6.59
N ILE A 223 7.51 0.13 -6.52
CA ILE A 223 8.67 -0.62 -6.03
C ILE A 223 9.15 -0.03 -4.71
N ILE A 224 9.35 -0.88 -3.70
CA ILE A 224 9.93 -0.49 -2.42
C ILE A 224 11.39 -0.93 -2.36
N THR A 225 12.27 -0.02 -1.97
CA THR A 225 13.70 -0.29 -1.76
C THR A 225 14.17 0.20 -0.39
N VAL A 226 15.37 -0.23 0.02
CA VAL A 226 16.09 0.28 1.19
C VAL A 226 17.53 0.50 0.77
N ASP A 227 18.00 1.75 0.84
CA ASP A 227 19.35 2.09 0.37
C ASP A 227 20.42 1.73 1.42
N ASN A 228 20.10 1.92 2.71
CA ASN A 228 21.02 1.63 3.80
C ASN A 228 21.09 0.12 4.06
N GLU A 229 22.26 -0.48 3.83
CA GLU A 229 22.47 -1.91 4.01
C GLU A 229 22.34 -2.39 5.46
N GLU A 230 22.79 -1.60 6.43
CA GLU A 230 22.67 -1.94 7.85
C GLU A 230 21.20 -1.99 8.29
N LEU A 231 20.43 -0.99 7.85
CA LEU A 231 18.98 -0.95 8.07
C LEU A 231 18.32 -2.16 7.41
N HIS A 232 18.66 -2.47 6.15
CA HIS A 232 18.13 -3.63 5.44
C HIS A 232 18.47 -4.95 6.16
N ARG A 233 19.70 -5.10 6.66
CA ARG A 233 20.11 -6.27 7.46
C ARG A 233 19.32 -6.39 8.76
N SER A 234 19.11 -5.28 9.46
CA SER A 234 18.37 -5.28 10.73
C SER A 234 16.93 -5.77 10.58
N HIS A 235 16.30 -5.55 9.42
CA HIS A 235 14.96 -6.05 9.14
C HIS A 235 14.88 -7.58 9.12
N PHE A 236 15.96 -8.30 8.75
CA PHE A 236 15.94 -9.76 8.82
C PHE A 236 15.92 -10.26 10.25
N TYR A 237 16.61 -9.58 11.17
CA TYR A 237 16.59 -9.91 12.59
C TYR A 237 15.18 -9.71 13.18
N VAL A 238 14.55 -8.57 12.90
CA VAL A 238 13.17 -8.30 13.33
C VAL A 238 12.21 -9.35 12.78
N ARG A 239 12.39 -9.75 11.52
CA ARG A 239 11.54 -10.75 10.86
C ARG A 239 11.73 -12.15 11.44
N ASP A 240 12.93 -12.52 11.85
CA ASP A 240 13.21 -13.81 12.50
C ASP A 240 12.46 -13.92 13.84
N VAL A 241 12.55 -12.85 14.66
CA VAL A 241 11.80 -12.74 15.92
C VAL A 241 10.29 -12.80 15.70
N GLN A 242 9.77 -12.08 14.70
CA GLN A 242 8.33 -12.07 14.38
C GLN A 242 7.81 -13.41 13.82
N THR A 243 8.69 -14.25 13.28
CA THR A 243 8.31 -15.53 12.69
C THR A 243 8.71 -16.72 13.56
N GLU A 244 9.05 -16.46 14.83
CA GLU A 244 9.44 -17.47 15.83
C GLU A 244 10.53 -18.43 15.31
N GLY A 245 11.48 -17.93 14.52
CA GLY A 245 12.59 -18.75 13.99
C GLY A 245 12.27 -19.54 12.72
N SER A 246 11.04 -19.50 12.20
CA SER A 246 10.67 -20.24 10.96
C SER A 246 11.34 -19.68 9.69
N ARG A 247 11.94 -18.48 9.77
CA ARG A 247 12.71 -17.84 8.70
C ARG A 247 14.09 -17.42 9.22
N PRO A 248 15.06 -18.35 9.28
CA PRO A 248 16.33 -18.14 9.98
C PRO A 248 17.10 -16.93 9.44
N TYR A 249 17.49 -16.03 10.33
CA TYR A 249 18.30 -14.84 10.01
C TYR A 249 19.57 -15.18 9.22
N GLU A 250 20.27 -16.25 9.61
CA GLU A 250 21.55 -16.67 9.01
C GLU A 250 21.44 -16.92 7.51
N ARG A 251 20.34 -17.55 7.06
CA ARG A 251 20.13 -17.83 5.63
C ARG A 251 20.04 -16.56 4.79
N TYR A 252 19.38 -15.52 5.29
CA TYR A 252 19.28 -14.24 4.58
C TYR A 252 20.59 -13.45 4.65
N ARG A 253 21.28 -13.50 5.81
CA ARG A 253 22.59 -12.86 5.99
C ARG A 253 23.61 -13.41 5.01
N ASP A 254 23.69 -14.73 4.88
CA ASP A 254 24.69 -15.41 4.05
C ASP A 254 24.43 -15.21 2.54
N ASN A 255 23.21 -14.83 2.17
CA ASN A 255 22.82 -14.54 0.78
C ASN A 255 22.50 -13.04 0.54
N PHE A 256 22.92 -12.15 1.44
CA PHE A 256 22.55 -10.73 1.41
C PHE A 256 22.95 -10.04 0.11
N GLU A 257 24.15 -10.33 -0.40
CA GLU A 257 24.62 -9.77 -1.68
C GLU A 257 23.70 -10.18 -2.84
N SER A 258 23.28 -11.46 -2.89
CA SER A 258 22.34 -11.94 -3.90
C SER A 258 20.97 -11.26 -3.77
N ILE A 259 20.51 -11.01 -2.54
CA ILE A 259 19.25 -10.30 -2.26
C ILE A 259 19.31 -8.85 -2.76
N ARG A 260 20.43 -8.15 -2.52
CA ARG A 260 20.68 -6.77 -2.97
C ARG A 260 20.73 -6.69 -4.49
N ARG A 261 21.51 -7.56 -5.14
CA ARG A 261 21.61 -7.63 -6.62
C ARG A 261 20.27 -7.91 -7.30
N ILE A 262 19.42 -8.75 -6.71
CA ILE A 262 18.03 -8.94 -7.19
C ILE A 262 17.22 -7.64 -7.00
N GLY A 263 17.41 -6.94 -5.89
CA GLY A 263 16.81 -5.63 -5.66
C GLY A 263 17.22 -4.59 -6.71
N ASP A 264 18.52 -4.49 -7.00
CA ASP A 264 19.07 -3.59 -8.02
C ASP A 264 18.48 -3.90 -9.39
N TYR A 265 18.41 -5.18 -9.77
CA TYR A 265 17.75 -5.59 -11.01
C TYR A 265 16.26 -5.19 -11.08
N ILE A 266 15.51 -5.26 -9.98
CA ILE A 266 14.11 -4.80 -9.93
C ILE A 266 14.03 -3.28 -10.08
N VAL A 267 14.97 -2.53 -9.47
CA VAL A 267 15.07 -1.07 -9.55
C VAL A 267 15.43 -0.61 -10.96
N ASP A 268 16.37 -1.28 -11.62
CA ASP A 268 16.75 -1.00 -13.01
C ASP A 268 15.55 -1.13 -13.96
N LEU A 269 14.77 -2.21 -13.80
CA LEU A 269 13.53 -2.38 -14.53
C LEU A 269 12.46 -1.35 -14.14
N ALA A 270 12.42 -0.90 -12.89
CA ALA A 270 11.49 0.14 -12.49
C ALA A 270 11.79 1.45 -13.23
N HIS A 271 13.07 1.81 -13.37
CA HIS A 271 13.49 2.95 -14.18
C HIS A 271 13.16 2.77 -15.66
N GLU A 272 13.41 1.59 -16.25
CA GLU A 272 13.11 1.30 -17.66
C GLU A 272 11.61 1.45 -17.98
N TYR A 273 10.75 1.02 -17.05
CA TYR A 273 9.29 1.02 -17.22
C TYR A 273 8.59 2.24 -16.61
N ASP A 274 9.34 3.24 -16.12
CA ASP A 274 8.83 4.45 -15.45
C ASP A 274 7.88 4.13 -14.27
N ILE A 275 8.29 3.18 -13.44
CA ILE A 275 7.56 2.77 -12.24
C ILE A 275 8.09 3.54 -11.02
N PRO A 276 7.22 4.14 -10.20
CA PRO A 276 7.63 4.83 -8.98
C PRO A 276 8.39 3.92 -8.00
N ILE A 277 9.53 4.42 -7.52
CA ILE A 277 10.40 3.75 -6.55
C ILE A 277 10.34 4.53 -5.23
N LEU A 278 10.01 3.85 -4.15
CA LEU A 278 9.93 4.42 -2.81
C LEU A 278 11.02 3.85 -1.92
N THR A 279 11.96 4.69 -1.50
CA THR A 279 12.98 4.31 -0.53
C THR A 279 12.41 4.35 0.89
N SER A 280 12.39 3.19 1.54
CA SER A 280 11.88 3.02 2.89
C SER A 280 12.90 3.43 3.94
N HIS A 281 12.90 4.72 4.33
CA HIS A 281 13.64 5.22 5.49
C HIS A 281 12.80 5.24 6.78
N SER A 282 11.49 5.45 6.64
CA SER A 282 10.51 5.44 7.72
C SER A 282 9.19 4.91 7.18
N LEU A 283 8.52 4.04 7.93
CA LEU A 283 7.24 3.46 7.52
C LEU A 283 6.20 4.55 7.22
N ASP A 284 6.05 5.55 8.09
CA ASP A 284 5.06 6.59 7.92
C ASP A 284 5.29 7.43 6.67
N LYS A 285 6.54 7.87 6.43
CA LYS A 285 6.89 8.63 5.23
C LYS A 285 6.66 7.82 3.96
N THR A 286 7.02 6.54 3.98
CA THR A 286 6.86 5.64 2.83
C THR A 286 5.38 5.39 2.52
N ILE A 287 4.53 5.29 3.54
CA ILE A 287 3.09 5.16 3.35
C ILE A 287 2.49 6.42 2.75
N ILE A 288 2.87 7.61 3.24
CA ILE A 288 2.40 8.88 2.68
C ILE A 288 2.78 8.97 1.20
N ALA A 289 4.04 8.67 0.85
CA ALA A 289 4.49 8.66 -0.53
C ALA A 289 3.73 7.63 -1.39
N ALA A 290 3.45 6.43 -0.87
CA ALA A 290 2.66 5.43 -1.58
C ALA A 290 1.20 5.88 -1.81
N GLN A 291 0.59 6.54 -0.83
CA GLN A 291 -0.75 7.13 -0.96
C GLN A 291 -0.76 8.23 -2.03
N GLU A 292 0.28 9.07 -2.06
CA GLU A 292 0.42 10.12 -3.05
C GLU A 292 0.55 9.55 -4.47
N VAL A 293 1.35 8.50 -4.67
CA VAL A 293 1.43 7.82 -5.98
C VAL A 293 0.06 7.26 -6.39
N VAL A 294 -0.67 6.65 -5.47
CA VAL A 294 -2.03 6.13 -5.74
C VAL A 294 -2.95 7.27 -6.17
N LEU A 295 -2.98 8.38 -5.42
CA LEU A 295 -3.80 9.54 -5.74
C LEU A 295 -3.43 10.17 -7.09
N ASN A 296 -2.14 10.36 -7.35
CA ASN A 296 -1.65 10.97 -8.59
C ASN A 296 -1.92 10.09 -9.81
N ARG A 297 -1.86 8.76 -9.66
CA ARG A 297 -2.17 7.82 -10.74
C ARG A 297 -3.65 7.84 -11.12
N VAL A 298 -4.51 8.12 -10.14
CA VAL A 298 -5.97 8.08 -10.30
C VAL A 298 -6.53 9.43 -10.74
N LEU A 299 -6.05 10.53 -10.16
CA LEU A 299 -6.63 11.87 -10.30
C LEU A 299 -5.71 12.86 -11.03
N GLY A 300 -4.51 12.46 -11.42
CA GLY A 300 -3.45 13.36 -11.91
C GLY A 300 -2.71 14.05 -10.75
N PRO A 301 -1.53 14.65 -11.00
CA PRO A 301 -0.79 15.40 -9.98
C PRO A 301 -1.55 16.64 -9.54
N VAL A 302 -1.24 17.15 -8.33
CA VAL A 302 -1.72 18.48 -7.93
C VAL A 302 -1.03 19.50 -8.84
N GLU A 303 -1.79 20.34 -9.54
CA GLU A 303 -1.22 21.52 -10.17
C GLU A 303 -0.67 22.41 -9.04
N GLU A 304 0.65 22.40 -8.83
CA GLU A 304 1.29 23.35 -7.94
C GLU A 304 1.05 24.75 -8.51
N ALA A 305 0.19 25.52 -7.85
CA ALA A 305 0.29 26.96 -7.88
C ALA A 305 1.68 27.33 -7.34
N VAL A 306 2.61 27.55 -8.27
CA VAL A 306 3.86 28.31 -8.18
C VAL A 306 4.54 28.30 -6.80
N LYS A 307 5.63 27.53 -6.71
CA LYS A 307 6.78 27.70 -5.78
C LYS A 307 6.73 28.99 -4.94
N GLY A 308 6.51 28.83 -3.64
CA GLY A 308 6.68 29.88 -2.65
C GLY A 308 6.76 29.31 -1.24
N SER A 309 7.93 29.48 -0.61
CA SER A 309 8.22 29.37 0.83
C SER A 309 8.01 28.01 1.52
N LEU A 310 9.01 27.14 1.42
CA LEU A 310 9.43 26.24 2.51
C LEU A 310 10.95 26.28 2.60
N ASP A 311 11.48 27.47 2.92
CA ASP A 311 12.81 27.66 3.50
C ASP A 311 12.69 28.91 4.37
N GLU A 312 12.71 28.69 5.69
CA GLU A 312 13.09 29.60 6.78
C GLU A 312 12.43 29.08 8.07
N GLU A 313 13.13 28.15 8.75
CA GLU A 313 13.01 28.05 10.21
C GLU A 313 13.68 29.31 10.81
N PRO A 314 13.06 30.00 11.78
CA PRO A 314 13.75 31.03 12.52
C PRO A 314 14.70 30.37 13.52
N GLU A 315 15.99 30.66 13.40
CA GLU A 315 16.94 30.51 14.50
C GLU A 315 16.55 31.49 15.61
N ASP A 316 16.25 30.97 16.80
CA ASP A 316 16.42 31.63 18.08
C ASP A 316 17.07 30.63 19.06
#